data_AF-A0A8J7LBJ2-F1
#
_entry.id   AF-A0A8J7LBJ2-F1
#
_cell.length_a   1.000
_cell.length_b   1.000
_cell.length_c   1.000
_cell.angle_alpha   90.00
_cell.angle_beta   90.00
_cell.angle_gamma   90.00
#
_symmetry.space_group_name_H-M   'P 1'
#
loop_
_entity.id
_entity.type
_entity.pdbx_description
1 polymer ?
#
loop_
_entity_poly.entity_id
_entity_poly.type
_entity_poly.pdbx_seq_one_letter_code
_entity_poly.pdbx_strand_id
1 'polypeptide(L)'
;MSVLKTGLAHPSRMRGIFRYLLHAKGQRENRDVLESILSPDKLVEHVPENKEKLKDKKMSHPMFNDALRESIKCKLLIEEDEEVAINPNLPQDAINPQLGDRLLPDTFTYLFFASDNEDEEDFGRVCAWYLAQDIYDAPGTGEEVENLVSEQKIGDFLKMSSSRLFVQMDDWMRYLGFAWGHTLRGKPVTVPDPTAYFKRNLKHLFNGRQEITIQDFINRLAKRCPLFETGKFREEVEAQIGSRETNFLSTSTAFALFRLQEEGDIQLERQSDSSFMILPKANNQVDNDGRISHIIWKGEKS
;
A
#
# COMPACT_ATOMS: atom_id res chain seq x y z
N MET A 1 -0.48 13.78 -11.15
CA MET A 1 0.86 13.17 -10.92
C MET A 1 0.88 12.40 -9.60
N SER A 2 0.95 11.08 -9.67
CA SER A 2 0.88 10.12 -8.54
C SER A 2 2.11 10.15 -7.62
N VAL A 3 1.97 9.69 -6.37
CA VAL A 3 3.11 9.36 -5.47
C VAL A 3 4.13 8.41 -6.10
N LEU A 4 3.71 7.57 -7.06
CA LEU A 4 4.60 6.71 -7.85
C LEU A 4 5.62 7.51 -8.68
N LYS A 5 5.25 8.70 -9.14
CA LYS A 5 6.08 9.55 -10.02
C LYS A 5 6.83 10.64 -9.25
N THR A 6 6.46 10.89 -8.00
CA THR A 6 7.11 11.86 -7.11
C THR A 6 8.13 11.14 -6.20
N GLY A 7 9.33 10.86 -6.73
CA GLY A 7 10.33 10.04 -6.03
C GLY A 7 10.86 10.59 -4.68
N LEU A 8 10.61 11.86 -4.36
CA LEU A 8 10.94 12.42 -3.06
C LEU A 8 9.80 12.28 -2.02
N ALA A 9 8.57 12.02 -2.46
CA ALA A 9 7.43 11.72 -1.60
C ALA A 9 7.46 10.27 -1.12
N HIS A 10 8.43 9.98 -0.25
CA HIS A 10 8.65 8.66 0.32
C HIS A 10 7.78 8.47 1.58
N PRO A 11 7.30 7.24 1.87
CA PRO A 11 6.41 6.99 3.01
C PRO A 11 6.91 7.53 4.34
N SER A 12 8.21 7.39 4.62
CA SER A 12 8.83 7.88 5.86
C SER A 12 8.74 9.40 6.03
N ARG A 13 8.83 10.17 4.94
CA ARG A 13 8.79 11.64 4.97
C ARG A 13 7.37 12.13 5.19
N MET A 14 6.40 11.57 4.46
CA MET A 14 4.99 11.88 4.64
C MET A 14 4.52 11.49 6.05
N ARG A 15 4.93 10.32 6.55
CA ARG A 15 4.71 9.92 7.93
C ARG A 15 5.35 10.88 8.93
N GLY A 16 6.55 11.38 8.66
CA GLY A 16 7.24 12.37 9.50
C GLY A 16 6.42 13.65 9.67
N ILE A 17 5.92 14.20 8.56
CA ILE A 17 5.03 15.38 8.57
C ILE A 17 3.76 15.09 9.36
N PHE A 18 3.07 14.00 9.02
CA PHE A 18 1.83 13.62 9.68
C PHE A 18 2.00 13.43 11.18
N ARG A 19 3.04 12.69 11.60
CA ARG A 19 3.31 12.41 13.02
C ARG A 19 3.67 13.66 13.79
N TYR A 20 4.39 14.62 13.19
CA TYR A 20 4.62 15.92 13.82
C TYR A 20 3.29 16.62 14.08
N LEU A 21 2.46 16.77 13.04
CA LEU A 21 1.17 17.46 13.14
C LEU A 21 0.22 16.75 14.11
N LEU A 22 0.25 15.42 14.18
CA LEU A 22 -0.58 14.63 15.09
C LEU A 22 -0.40 15.03 16.56
N HIS A 23 0.79 15.53 16.92
CA HIS A 23 1.13 16.00 18.27
C HIS A 23 1.24 17.52 18.38
N ALA A 24 1.13 18.26 17.28
CA ALA A 24 1.12 19.71 17.27
C ALA A 24 -0.18 20.26 17.89
N LYS A 25 -0.12 21.46 18.45
CA LYS A 25 -1.29 22.11 19.06
C LYS A 25 -2.35 22.35 17.98
N GLY A 26 -3.55 21.83 18.19
CA GLY A 26 -4.64 21.94 17.20
C GLY A 26 -4.40 21.16 15.91
N GLN A 27 -3.42 20.24 15.91
CA GLN A 27 -3.02 19.42 14.76
C GLN A 27 -2.68 20.22 13.50
N ARG A 28 -2.10 21.40 13.72
CA ARG A 28 -1.71 22.34 12.68
C ARG A 28 -0.42 23.04 13.03
N GLU A 29 0.27 23.54 12.01
CA GLU A 29 1.52 24.28 12.15
C GLU A 29 1.70 25.26 10.98
N ASN A 30 2.36 26.38 11.21
CA ASN A 30 2.78 27.26 10.13
C ASN A 30 3.75 26.53 9.19
N ARG A 31 3.54 26.65 7.87
CA ARG A 31 4.32 25.95 6.85
C ARG A 31 5.83 26.16 6.99
N ASP A 32 6.27 27.39 7.27
CA ASP A 32 7.70 27.71 7.39
C ASP A 32 8.32 27.13 8.67
N VAL A 33 7.56 27.13 9.77
CA VAL A 33 7.96 26.45 11.01
C VAL A 33 8.10 24.95 10.76
N LEU A 34 7.10 24.34 10.11
CA LEU A 34 7.09 22.92 9.76
C LEU A 34 8.27 22.54 8.85
N GLU A 35 8.56 23.35 7.82
CA GLU A 35 9.69 23.19 6.91
C GLU A 35 11.03 23.24 7.66
N SER A 36 11.20 24.23 8.54
CA SER A 36 12.43 24.41 9.32
C SER A 36 12.73 23.25 10.29
N ILE A 37 11.69 22.65 10.87
CA ILE A 37 11.82 21.54 11.83
C ILE A 37 12.10 20.22 11.09
N LEU A 38 11.36 19.94 10.02
CA LEU A 38 11.39 18.64 9.35
C LEU A 38 12.46 18.54 8.26
N SER A 39 12.95 19.67 7.75
CA SER A 39 14.04 19.72 6.78
C SER A 39 15.02 20.86 7.10
N PRO A 40 15.77 20.81 8.22
CA PRO A 40 16.73 21.86 8.56
C PRO A 40 17.75 22.13 7.47
N ASP A 41 18.21 23.38 7.40
CA ASP A 41 19.17 23.89 6.42
C ASP A 41 20.39 22.99 6.19
N LYS A 42 20.95 22.44 7.27
CA LYS A 42 22.10 21.53 7.23
C LYS A 42 21.89 20.27 6.39
N LEU A 43 20.65 19.85 6.18
CA LEU A 43 20.32 18.69 5.35
C LEU A 43 20.36 19.01 3.84
N VAL A 44 20.28 20.29 3.48
CA VAL A 44 20.22 20.76 2.09
C VAL A 44 21.45 21.59 1.67
N GLU A 45 22.35 21.93 2.60
CA GLU A 45 23.62 22.65 2.35
C GLU A 45 24.52 22.02 1.27
N HIS A 46 24.44 20.70 1.07
CA HIS A 46 25.24 19.97 0.08
C HIS A 46 24.53 19.73 -1.26
N VAL A 47 23.26 20.14 -1.39
CA VAL A 47 22.53 20.04 -2.66
C VAL A 47 23.13 21.10 -3.59
N PRO A 48 23.67 20.72 -4.76
CA PRO A 48 24.39 21.65 -5.63
C PRO A 48 23.40 22.60 -6.31
N GLU A 49 23.00 23.66 -5.61
CA GLU A 49 22.49 24.87 -6.25
C GLU A 49 23.67 25.75 -6.64
N ASN A 50 23.68 26.24 -7.89
CA ASN A 50 24.71 27.14 -8.39
C ASN A 50 24.94 28.31 -7.41
N LYS A 51 26.08 28.28 -6.70
CA LYS A 51 26.45 29.18 -5.60
C LYS A 51 26.40 30.68 -5.94
N GLU A 52 26.35 31.04 -7.23
CA GLU A 52 26.27 32.43 -7.69
C GLU A 52 24.87 33.06 -7.59
N LYS A 53 23.80 32.29 -7.34
CA LYS A 53 22.41 32.80 -7.25
C LYS A 53 21.84 32.94 -5.83
N LEU A 54 22.64 32.67 -4.79
CA LEU A 54 22.19 32.51 -3.41
C LEU A 54 22.03 33.80 -2.59
N LYS A 55 22.31 34.99 -3.15
CA LYS A 55 22.26 36.22 -2.34
C LYS A 55 20.84 36.66 -1.96
N ASP A 56 19.80 36.22 -2.67
CA ASP A 56 18.41 36.67 -2.45
C ASP A 56 17.33 35.56 -2.59
N LYS A 57 17.70 34.27 -2.61
CA LYS A 57 16.75 33.17 -2.85
C LYS A 57 16.63 32.24 -1.63
N LYS A 58 15.40 32.03 -1.14
CA LYS A 58 15.06 31.04 -0.11
C LYS A 58 15.62 29.67 -0.54
N MET A 59 16.31 28.98 0.37
CA MET A 59 16.88 27.67 0.10
C MET A 59 15.77 26.67 -0.27
N SER A 60 16.04 25.79 -1.23
CA SER A 60 15.04 24.82 -1.68
C SER A 60 15.06 23.57 -0.80
N HIS A 61 13.90 23.19 -0.23
CA HIS A 61 13.72 21.96 0.56
C HIS A 61 12.88 20.94 -0.23
N PRO A 62 13.39 20.38 -1.35
CA PRO A 62 12.58 19.61 -2.30
C PRO A 62 11.97 18.34 -1.68
N MET A 63 12.67 17.69 -0.75
CA MET A 63 12.16 16.51 -0.05
C MET A 63 10.93 16.81 0.80
N PHE A 64 10.96 17.92 1.53
CA PHE A 64 9.82 18.39 2.32
C PHE A 64 8.67 18.82 1.42
N ASN A 65 8.97 19.66 0.43
CA ASN A 65 7.97 20.23 -0.48
C ASN A 65 7.22 19.16 -1.27
N ASP A 66 7.91 18.15 -1.81
CA ASP A 66 7.26 17.05 -2.53
C ASP A 66 6.42 16.17 -1.59
N ALA A 67 6.93 15.81 -0.41
CA ALA A 67 6.17 15.02 0.55
C ALA A 67 4.93 15.76 1.07
N LEU A 68 5.05 17.07 1.34
CA LEU A 68 3.92 17.91 1.74
C LEU A 68 2.88 18.01 0.61
N ARG A 69 3.34 18.29 -0.62
CA ARG A 69 2.46 18.39 -1.80
C ARG A 69 1.65 17.11 -1.99
N GLU A 70 2.30 15.95 -1.99
CA GLU A 70 1.57 14.68 -2.15
C GLU A 70 0.64 14.39 -0.96
N SER A 71 0.99 14.83 0.26
CA SER A 71 0.14 14.65 1.44
C SER A 71 -1.14 15.50 1.37
N ILE A 72 -1.03 16.74 0.87
CA ILE A 72 -2.19 17.61 0.63
C ILE A 72 -3.05 17.04 -0.49
N LYS A 73 -2.38 16.62 -1.58
CA LYS A 73 -3.04 16.10 -2.76
C LYS A 73 -3.87 14.85 -2.49
N CYS A 74 -3.34 13.90 -1.73
CA CYS A 74 -4.08 12.70 -1.33
C CYS A 74 -5.09 12.99 -0.20
N LYS A 75 -5.29 14.26 0.19
CA LYS A 75 -6.23 14.72 1.22
C LYS A 75 -5.88 14.21 2.62
N LEU A 76 -4.63 13.79 2.89
CA LEU A 76 -4.16 13.50 4.24
C LEU A 76 -4.03 14.81 5.04
N LEU A 77 -3.50 15.84 4.39
CA LEU A 77 -3.32 17.17 4.95
C LEU A 77 -4.14 18.20 4.17
N ILE A 78 -4.33 19.36 4.77
CA ILE A 78 -4.87 20.56 4.14
C ILE A 78 -3.93 21.72 4.40
N GLU A 79 -3.95 22.72 3.53
CA GLU A 79 -3.19 23.96 3.68
C GLU A 79 -4.14 25.15 3.55
N GLU A 80 -4.22 25.96 4.61
CA GLU A 80 -5.09 27.13 4.72
C GLU A 80 -4.34 28.24 5.47
N ASP A 81 -4.38 29.48 4.97
CA ASP A 81 -3.77 30.65 5.63
C ASP A 81 -2.30 30.44 6.08
N GLU A 82 -1.47 29.84 5.21
CA GLU A 82 -0.06 29.48 5.48
C GLU A 82 0.16 28.43 6.58
N GLU A 83 -0.92 27.83 7.10
CA GLU A 83 -0.87 26.71 8.04
C GLU A 83 -1.17 25.40 7.32
N VAL A 84 -0.40 24.38 7.68
CA VAL A 84 -0.65 22.99 7.29
C VAL A 84 -1.32 22.27 8.45
N ALA A 85 -2.43 21.58 8.20
CA ALA A 85 -3.16 20.82 9.20
C ALA A 85 -3.48 19.40 8.73
N ILE A 86 -3.71 18.50 9.68
CA ILE A 86 -4.34 17.21 9.37
C ILE A 86 -5.77 17.47 8.87
N ASN A 87 -6.17 16.81 7.78
CA ASN A 87 -7.51 16.98 7.23
C ASN A 87 -8.57 16.54 8.26
N PRO A 88 -9.47 17.43 8.72
CA PRO A 88 -10.45 17.12 9.76
C PRO A 88 -11.54 16.14 9.30
N ASN A 89 -11.66 15.89 7.99
CA ASN A 89 -12.61 14.92 7.44
C ASN A 89 -12.11 13.47 7.50
N LEU A 90 -10.89 13.24 7.98
CA LEU A 90 -10.38 11.89 8.22
C LEU A 90 -11.13 11.22 9.39
N PRO A 91 -11.18 9.87 9.43
CA PRO A 91 -11.76 9.15 10.56
C PRO A 91 -11.13 9.56 11.89
N GLN A 92 -11.93 9.59 12.97
CA GLN A 92 -11.48 10.03 14.30
C GLN A 92 -10.27 9.22 14.81
N ASP A 93 -10.26 7.91 14.58
CA ASP A 93 -9.12 7.05 14.95
C ASP A 93 -7.86 7.39 14.15
N ALA A 94 -7.99 7.84 12.90
CA ALA A 94 -6.85 8.21 12.06
C ALA A 94 -6.19 9.51 12.54
N ILE A 95 -6.94 10.43 13.14
CA ILE A 95 -6.40 11.69 13.70
C ILE A 95 -6.12 11.60 15.21
N ASN A 96 -6.33 10.45 15.83
CA ASN A 96 -6.08 10.26 17.26
C ASN A 96 -4.56 10.15 17.54
N PRO A 97 -3.97 10.91 18.48
CA PRO A 97 -2.52 10.87 18.72
C PRO A 97 -1.92 9.53 19.18
N GLN A 98 -2.75 8.62 19.71
CA GLN A 98 -2.32 7.29 20.14
C GLN A 98 -2.49 6.24 19.02
N LEU A 99 -3.37 6.46 18.06
CA LEU A 99 -3.74 5.47 17.03
C LEU A 99 -3.32 5.89 15.62
N GLY A 100 -3.34 7.18 15.30
CA GLY A 100 -3.21 7.72 13.96
C GLY A 100 -1.95 7.29 13.25
N ASP A 101 -0.80 7.38 13.91
CA ASP A 101 0.49 6.94 13.32
C ASP A 101 0.51 5.43 13.02
N ARG A 102 -0.15 4.62 13.84
CA ARG A 102 -0.28 3.16 13.63
C ARG A 102 -1.24 2.84 12.48
N LEU A 103 -2.31 3.62 12.33
CA LEU A 103 -3.34 3.46 11.31
C LEU A 103 -3.01 4.16 9.99
N LEU A 104 -1.91 4.90 9.95
CA LEU A 104 -1.51 5.70 8.79
C LEU A 104 -1.34 4.87 7.50
N PRO A 105 -0.74 3.65 7.50
CA PRO A 105 -0.69 2.83 6.29
C PRO A 105 -2.08 2.53 5.71
N ASP A 106 -3.06 2.18 6.56
CA ASP A 106 -4.42 1.87 6.12
C ASP A 106 -5.17 3.14 5.70
N THR A 107 -4.86 4.29 6.32
CA THR A 107 -5.35 5.61 5.91
C THR A 107 -4.85 5.95 4.50
N PHE A 108 -3.56 5.73 4.22
CA PHE A 108 -3.02 5.91 2.87
C PHE A 108 -3.63 4.95 1.87
N THR A 109 -3.83 3.68 2.21
CA THR A 109 -4.53 2.74 1.32
C THR A 109 -5.91 3.27 0.93
N TYR A 110 -6.68 3.77 1.90
CA TYR A 110 -7.99 4.37 1.63
C TYR A 110 -7.89 5.61 0.74
N LEU A 111 -6.97 6.53 1.05
CA LEU A 111 -6.83 7.79 0.32
C LEU A 111 -6.30 7.61 -1.10
N PHE A 112 -5.31 6.73 -1.31
CA PHE A 112 -4.72 6.48 -2.62
C PHE A 112 -5.67 5.75 -3.56
N PHE A 113 -6.45 4.79 -3.05
CA PHE A 113 -7.28 3.93 -3.89
C PHE A 113 -8.78 4.26 -3.78
N ALA A 114 -9.12 5.44 -3.26
CA ALA A 114 -10.47 5.96 -3.31
C ALA A 114 -10.93 6.12 -4.76
N SER A 115 -12.21 5.86 -5.03
CA SER A 115 -12.76 5.89 -6.39
C SER A 115 -12.70 7.27 -7.06
N ASP A 116 -12.61 8.33 -6.27
CA ASP A 116 -12.53 9.73 -6.73
C ASP A 116 -11.08 10.25 -6.85
N ASN A 117 -10.06 9.41 -6.60
CA ASN A 117 -8.66 9.79 -6.71
C ASN A 117 -8.04 9.33 -8.04
N GLU A 118 -8.35 10.03 -9.13
CA GLU A 118 -7.84 9.73 -10.47
C GLU A 118 -6.31 9.84 -10.58
N ASP A 119 -5.70 10.67 -9.72
CA ASP A 119 -4.27 10.93 -9.74
C ASP A 119 -3.42 9.72 -9.35
N GLU A 120 -4.00 8.77 -8.61
CA GLU A 120 -3.33 7.58 -8.09
C GLU A 120 -3.72 6.28 -8.82
N GLU A 121 -4.49 6.36 -9.92
CA GLU A 121 -4.87 5.16 -10.67
C GLU A 121 -3.67 4.39 -11.21
N ASP A 122 -2.62 5.08 -11.67
CA ASP A 122 -1.39 4.44 -12.16
C ASP A 122 -0.75 3.60 -11.03
N PHE A 123 -0.71 4.14 -9.81
CA PHE A 123 -0.19 3.43 -8.65
C PHE A 123 -1.07 2.23 -8.27
N GLY A 124 -2.41 2.40 -8.31
CA GLY A 124 -3.36 1.32 -8.10
C GLY A 124 -3.17 0.15 -9.08
N ARG A 125 -3.04 0.44 -10.38
CA ARG A 125 -2.79 -0.58 -11.41
C ARG A 125 -1.48 -1.33 -11.17
N VAL A 126 -0.41 -0.61 -10.85
CA VAL A 126 0.91 -1.18 -10.59
C VAL A 126 0.90 -2.09 -9.35
N CYS A 127 0.28 -1.65 -8.25
CA CYS A 127 0.17 -2.49 -7.06
C CYS A 127 -0.70 -3.73 -7.29
N ALA A 128 -1.84 -3.58 -7.97
CA ALA A 128 -2.73 -4.68 -8.29
C ALA A 128 -2.06 -5.69 -9.23
N TRP A 129 -1.26 -5.22 -10.19
CA TRP A 129 -0.43 -6.05 -11.06
C TRP A 129 0.61 -6.84 -10.30
N TYR A 130 1.36 -6.19 -9.42
CA TYR A 130 2.38 -6.89 -8.63
C TYR A 130 1.76 -7.95 -7.70
N LEU A 131 0.63 -7.60 -7.06
CA LEU A 131 -0.16 -8.55 -6.28
C LEU A 131 -0.81 -9.66 -7.12
N ALA A 132 -0.88 -9.54 -8.45
CA ALA A 132 -1.45 -10.57 -9.33
C ALA A 132 -0.41 -11.58 -9.81
N GLN A 133 0.89 -11.30 -9.63
CA GLN A 133 1.95 -12.21 -10.00
C GLN A 133 1.97 -13.43 -9.07
N ASP A 134 2.49 -14.55 -9.59
CA ASP A 134 2.68 -15.72 -8.76
C ASP A 134 3.76 -15.45 -7.71
N ILE A 135 3.42 -15.46 -6.42
CA ILE A 135 4.37 -15.21 -5.32
C ILE A 135 5.61 -16.11 -5.35
N TYR A 136 5.49 -17.33 -5.90
CA TYR A 136 6.59 -18.29 -5.96
C TYR A 136 7.59 -18.04 -7.09
N ASP A 137 7.24 -17.16 -8.04
CA ASP A 137 8.06 -16.76 -9.19
C ASP A 137 7.93 -15.25 -9.46
N ALA A 138 7.60 -14.48 -8.43
CA ALA A 138 7.34 -13.05 -8.58
C ALA A 138 8.66 -12.30 -8.87
N PRO A 139 8.63 -11.26 -9.72
CA PRO A 139 9.81 -10.47 -9.99
C PRO A 139 10.24 -9.75 -8.70
N GLY A 140 11.44 -10.04 -8.24
CA GLY A 140 11.96 -9.62 -6.94
C GLY A 140 12.79 -8.35 -6.97
N THR A 141 13.26 -7.98 -8.16
CA THR A 141 14.16 -6.85 -8.43
C THR A 141 13.60 -5.97 -9.55
N GLY A 142 14.14 -4.76 -9.67
CA GLY A 142 13.69 -3.81 -10.70
C GLY A 142 13.93 -4.32 -12.13
N GLU A 143 15.04 -5.04 -12.36
CA GLU A 143 15.35 -5.65 -13.65
C GLU A 143 14.35 -6.76 -13.99
N GLU A 144 14.03 -7.64 -13.04
CA GLU A 144 13.02 -8.70 -13.23
C GLU A 144 11.62 -8.12 -13.48
N VAL A 145 11.27 -7.01 -12.81
CA VAL A 145 10.01 -6.31 -13.06
C VAL A 145 9.98 -5.73 -14.47
N GLU A 146 11.03 -5.03 -14.90
CA GLU A 146 11.11 -4.49 -16.27
C GLU A 146 10.99 -5.59 -17.33
N ASN A 147 11.67 -6.73 -17.12
CA ASN A 147 11.59 -7.88 -18.00
C ASN A 147 10.16 -8.44 -18.06
N LEU A 148 9.52 -8.68 -16.91
CA LEU A 148 8.17 -9.26 -16.88
C LEU A 148 7.12 -8.32 -17.48
N VAL A 149 7.22 -7.01 -17.21
CA VAL A 149 6.34 -5.99 -17.82
C VAL A 149 6.47 -5.99 -19.35
N SER A 150 7.70 -6.15 -19.86
CA SER A 150 7.97 -6.26 -21.29
C SER A 150 7.41 -7.55 -21.89
N GLU A 151 7.63 -8.69 -21.23
CA GLU A 151 7.13 -10.01 -21.65
C GLU A 151 5.60 -10.04 -21.71
N GLN A 152 4.93 -9.48 -20.70
CA GLN A 152 3.46 -9.37 -20.64
C GLN A 152 2.90 -8.26 -21.54
N LYS A 153 3.76 -7.39 -22.10
CA LYS A 153 3.39 -6.27 -23.00
C LYS A 153 2.40 -5.28 -22.38
N ILE A 154 2.55 -4.99 -21.09
CA ILE A 154 1.64 -4.13 -20.32
C ILE A 154 2.26 -2.78 -19.91
N GLY A 155 3.45 -2.45 -20.41
CA GLY A 155 4.19 -1.24 -20.02
C GLY A 155 3.39 0.06 -20.18
N ASP A 156 2.66 0.21 -21.28
CA ASP A 156 1.81 1.39 -21.54
C ASP A 156 0.63 1.47 -20.57
N PHE A 157 0.04 0.32 -20.21
CA PHE A 157 -1.08 0.22 -19.27
C PHE A 157 -0.64 0.58 -17.84
N LEU A 158 0.49 0.04 -17.39
CA LEU A 158 1.05 0.31 -16.05
C LEU A 158 1.72 1.69 -15.96
N LYS A 159 2.11 2.29 -17.09
CA LYS A 159 2.95 3.48 -17.16
C LYS A 159 4.23 3.37 -16.34
N MET A 160 4.76 2.14 -16.22
CA MET A 160 6.05 1.84 -15.62
C MET A 160 7.13 1.81 -16.69
N SER A 161 7.85 2.93 -16.85
CA SER A 161 8.89 3.09 -17.88
C SER A 161 10.31 3.11 -17.34
N SER A 162 10.51 2.94 -16.02
CA SER A 162 11.86 2.94 -15.42
C SER A 162 11.94 2.27 -14.06
N SER A 163 13.12 1.73 -13.76
CA SER A 163 13.55 1.20 -12.45
C SER A 163 13.35 2.16 -11.26
N ARG A 164 13.36 3.48 -11.49
CA ARG A 164 13.06 4.46 -10.43
C ARG A 164 11.61 4.35 -9.93
N LEU A 165 10.67 4.07 -10.83
CA LEU A 165 9.27 3.86 -10.47
C LEU A 165 9.10 2.55 -9.71
N PHE A 166 9.92 1.54 -10.00
CA PHE A 166 9.93 0.30 -9.23
C PHE A 166 10.40 0.53 -7.78
N VAL A 167 11.47 1.29 -7.56
CA VAL A 167 11.93 1.60 -6.18
C VAL A 167 10.82 2.31 -5.39
N GLN A 168 10.18 3.30 -6.01
CA GLN A 168 9.08 4.02 -5.37
C GLN A 168 7.87 3.11 -5.09
N MET A 169 7.51 2.23 -6.02
CA MET A 169 6.48 1.21 -5.81
C MET A 169 6.86 0.28 -4.64
N ASP A 170 8.08 -0.23 -4.61
CA ASP A 170 8.59 -1.16 -3.59
C ASP A 170 8.50 -0.54 -2.18
N ASP A 171 9.00 0.69 -2.02
CA ASP A 171 8.96 1.42 -0.75
C ASP A 171 7.52 1.61 -0.24
N TRP A 172 6.60 2.03 -1.13
CA TRP A 172 5.21 2.20 -0.76
C TRP A 172 4.49 0.88 -0.49
N MET A 173 4.65 -0.14 -1.33
CA MET A 173 3.98 -1.44 -1.13
C MET A 173 4.41 -2.11 0.17
N ARG A 174 5.71 -2.03 0.53
CA ARG A 174 6.19 -2.50 1.83
C ARG A 174 5.59 -1.71 2.99
N TYR A 175 5.55 -0.38 2.88
CA TYR A 175 4.96 0.46 3.92
C TYR A 175 3.46 0.22 4.12
N LEU A 176 2.72 0.05 3.03
CA LEU A 176 1.28 -0.27 3.04
C LEU A 176 1.02 -1.73 3.47
N GLY A 177 2.04 -2.58 3.53
CA GLY A 177 1.93 -3.98 3.95
C GLY A 177 1.38 -4.91 2.86
N PHE A 178 1.60 -4.57 1.59
CA PHE A 178 1.28 -5.39 0.41
C PHE A 178 2.46 -6.22 -0.09
N ALA A 179 3.67 -5.88 0.34
CA ALA A 179 4.89 -6.55 -0.07
C ALA A 179 5.80 -6.78 1.12
N TRP A 180 6.62 -7.83 1.02
CA TRP A 180 7.62 -8.16 2.03
C TRP A 180 9.01 -8.20 1.39
N GLY A 181 9.93 -7.43 1.98
CA GLY A 181 11.35 -7.43 1.59
C GLY A 181 12.13 -8.44 2.42
N HIS A 182 12.96 -9.25 1.76
CA HIS A 182 13.91 -10.14 2.41
C HIS A 182 15.24 -10.16 1.63
N THR A 183 16.23 -10.90 2.14
CA THR A 183 17.52 -11.05 1.46
C THR A 183 17.68 -12.49 0.99
N LEU A 184 17.82 -12.68 -0.31
CA LEU A 184 18.09 -13.98 -0.92
C LEU A 184 19.50 -13.95 -1.52
N ARG A 185 20.37 -14.85 -1.03
CA ARG A 185 21.78 -14.94 -1.49
C ARG A 185 22.53 -13.60 -1.46
N GLY A 186 22.27 -12.79 -0.42
CA GLY A 186 22.90 -11.47 -0.24
C GLY A 186 22.33 -10.34 -1.10
N LYS A 187 21.26 -10.58 -1.88
CA LYS A 187 20.56 -9.55 -2.65
C LYS A 187 19.20 -9.23 -2.02
N PRO A 188 18.80 -7.94 -1.93
CA PRO A 188 17.47 -7.58 -1.52
C PRO A 188 16.46 -8.05 -2.58
N VAL A 189 15.39 -8.68 -2.12
CA VAL A 189 14.30 -9.22 -2.93
C VAL A 189 12.99 -8.82 -2.29
N THR A 190 12.03 -8.40 -3.11
CA THR A 190 10.65 -8.15 -2.70
C THR A 190 9.75 -9.26 -3.20
N VAL A 191 8.73 -9.62 -2.42
CA VAL A 191 7.66 -10.51 -2.88
C VAL A 191 6.30 -9.89 -2.54
N PRO A 192 5.25 -10.13 -3.36
CA PRO A 192 3.89 -9.71 -3.05
C PRO A 192 3.37 -10.54 -1.87
N ASP A 193 3.25 -9.91 -0.70
CA ASP A 193 2.80 -10.54 0.54
C ASP A 193 1.90 -9.55 1.31
N PRO A 194 0.57 -9.64 1.14
CA PRO A 194 -0.38 -8.75 1.80
C PRO A 194 -0.75 -9.16 3.24
N THR A 195 -0.02 -10.11 3.86
CA THR A 195 -0.31 -10.61 5.22
C THR A 195 -0.42 -9.47 6.23
N ALA A 196 0.51 -8.51 6.19
CA ALA A 196 0.52 -7.38 7.10
C ALA A 196 -0.72 -6.48 6.92
N TYR A 197 -1.12 -6.22 5.67
CA TYR A 197 -2.35 -5.49 5.38
C TYR A 197 -3.59 -6.24 5.89
N PHE A 198 -3.73 -7.53 5.61
CA PHE A 198 -4.88 -8.31 6.08
C PHE A 198 -4.98 -8.31 7.60
N LYS A 199 -3.85 -8.58 8.29
CA LYS A 199 -3.78 -8.64 9.76
C LYS A 199 -4.31 -7.37 10.43
N ARG A 200 -3.88 -6.19 9.98
CA ARG A 200 -4.35 -4.90 10.52
C ARG A 200 -5.84 -4.67 10.28
N ASN A 201 -6.38 -5.27 9.23
CA ASN A 201 -7.76 -5.03 8.78
C ASN A 201 -8.74 -6.15 9.17
N LEU A 202 -8.30 -7.24 9.81
CA LEU A 202 -9.15 -8.37 10.21
C LEU A 202 -10.41 -7.94 10.95
N LYS A 203 -10.27 -7.09 11.98
CA LYS A 203 -11.41 -6.56 12.76
C LYS A 203 -12.48 -5.91 11.87
N HIS A 204 -12.04 -5.11 10.89
CA HIS A 204 -12.94 -4.43 9.96
C HIS A 204 -13.56 -5.41 8.95
N LEU A 205 -12.78 -6.35 8.44
CA LEU A 205 -13.25 -7.37 7.48
C LEU A 205 -14.31 -8.27 8.10
N PHE A 206 -14.14 -8.64 9.38
CA PHE A 206 -15.11 -9.45 10.12
C PHE A 206 -16.32 -8.65 10.60
N ASN A 207 -16.16 -7.34 10.84
CA ASN A 207 -17.23 -6.41 11.25
C ASN A 207 -18.03 -6.94 12.46
N GLY A 208 -17.30 -7.36 13.50
CA GLY A 208 -17.87 -7.88 14.75
C GLY A 208 -18.37 -9.33 14.69
N ARG A 209 -18.35 -9.99 13.52
CA ARG A 209 -18.63 -11.43 13.41
C ARG A 209 -17.37 -12.23 13.75
N GLN A 210 -17.53 -13.43 14.28
CA GLN A 210 -16.42 -14.35 14.49
C GLN A 210 -16.14 -15.21 13.26
N GLU A 211 -17.18 -15.52 12.49
CA GLU A 211 -17.11 -16.38 11.31
C GLU A 211 -17.84 -15.72 10.15
N ILE A 212 -17.27 -15.82 8.94
CA ILE A 212 -17.87 -15.39 7.69
C ILE A 212 -17.49 -16.36 6.57
N THR A 213 -18.26 -16.35 5.48
CA THR A 213 -17.89 -17.09 4.28
C THR A 213 -16.63 -16.50 3.65
N ILE A 214 -15.86 -17.32 2.94
CA ILE A 214 -14.68 -16.87 2.19
C ILE A 214 -15.06 -15.81 1.14
N GLN A 215 -16.23 -15.96 0.52
CA GLN A 215 -16.73 -15.01 -0.48
C GLN A 215 -17.06 -13.65 0.17
N ASP A 216 -17.68 -13.65 1.35
CA ASP A 216 -17.93 -12.42 2.09
C ASP A 216 -16.62 -11.73 2.47
N PHE A 217 -15.60 -12.49 2.89
CA PHE A 217 -14.28 -11.94 3.18
C PHE A 217 -13.68 -11.25 1.96
N ILE A 218 -13.68 -11.92 0.80
CA ILE A 218 -13.16 -11.38 -0.47
C ILE A 218 -13.90 -10.12 -0.88
N ASN A 219 -15.24 -10.15 -0.88
CA ASN A 219 -16.05 -9.00 -1.28
C ASN A 219 -15.81 -7.78 -0.37
N ARG A 220 -15.64 -8.02 0.94
CA ARG A 220 -15.33 -6.94 1.90
C ARG A 220 -13.91 -6.42 1.72
N LEU A 221 -12.95 -7.30 1.42
CA LEU A 221 -11.57 -6.94 1.13
C LEU A 221 -11.49 -6.07 -0.12
N ALA A 222 -12.14 -6.48 -1.23
CA ALA A 222 -12.21 -5.74 -2.48
C ALA A 222 -12.81 -4.34 -2.31
N LYS A 223 -13.89 -4.24 -1.53
CA LYS A 223 -14.53 -2.97 -1.21
C LYS A 223 -13.63 -2.04 -0.41
N ARG A 224 -12.77 -2.59 0.45
CA ARG A 224 -11.85 -1.82 1.30
C ARG A 224 -10.56 -1.45 0.58
N CYS A 225 -10.06 -2.35 -0.27
CA CYS A 225 -8.86 -2.15 -1.06
C CYS A 225 -9.09 -2.75 -2.46
N PRO A 226 -9.30 -1.92 -3.49
CA PRO A 226 -9.67 -2.38 -4.83
C PRO A 226 -8.51 -3.05 -5.61
N LEU A 227 -7.39 -3.35 -4.93
CA LEU A 227 -6.24 -4.06 -5.49
C LEU A 227 -6.41 -5.60 -5.48
N PHE A 228 -7.31 -6.11 -4.64
CA PHE A 228 -7.54 -7.54 -4.45
C PHE A 228 -8.67 -8.06 -5.35
N GLU A 229 -8.89 -9.38 -5.32
CA GLU A 229 -9.94 -10.11 -6.05
C GLU A 229 -11.25 -9.30 -6.14
N THR A 230 -11.86 -9.19 -7.33
CA THR A 230 -13.12 -8.42 -7.59
C THR A 230 -13.04 -6.91 -7.37
N GLY A 231 -11.87 -6.36 -7.03
CA GLY A 231 -11.62 -4.93 -6.96
C GLY A 231 -11.36 -4.33 -8.34
N LYS A 232 -11.70 -3.04 -8.50
CA LYS A 232 -11.54 -2.29 -9.77
C LYS A 232 -10.17 -2.51 -10.42
N PHE A 233 -9.08 -2.26 -9.70
CA PHE A 233 -7.73 -2.35 -10.27
C PHE A 233 -7.32 -3.79 -10.57
N ARG A 234 -7.79 -4.74 -9.75
CA ARG A 234 -7.57 -6.16 -10.01
C ARG A 234 -8.22 -6.62 -11.30
N GLU A 235 -9.48 -6.25 -11.52
CA GLU A 235 -10.21 -6.60 -12.74
C GLU A 235 -9.57 -5.96 -13.98
N GLU A 236 -9.15 -4.69 -13.89
CA GLU A 236 -8.42 -4.02 -14.97
C GLU A 236 -7.12 -4.76 -15.33
N VAL A 237 -6.34 -5.20 -14.34
CA VAL A 237 -5.09 -5.95 -14.52
C VAL A 237 -5.35 -7.33 -15.12
N GLU A 238 -6.30 -8.09 -14.59
CA GLU A 238 -6.62 -9.44 -15.08
C GLU A 238 -7.17 -9.44 -16.50
N ALA A 239 -7.79 -8.34 -16.94
CA ALA A 239 -8.16 -8.14 -18.33
C ALA A 239 -6.94 -7.99 -19.26
N GLN A 240 -5.77 -7.58 -18.74
CA GLN A 240 -4.53 -7.42 -19.51
C GLN A 240 -3.67 -8.68 -19.51
N ILE A 241 -3.44 -9.28 -18.33
CA ILE A 241 -2.47 -10.39 -18.17
C ILE A 241 -3.11 -11.77 -18.22
N GLY A 242 -4.43 -11.85 -18.32
CA GLY A 242 -5.21 -13.08 -18.24
C GLY A 242 -5.94 -13.19 -16.91
N SER A 243 -7.14 -13.79 -16.96
CA SER A 243 -8.00 -13.96 -15.80
C SER A 243 -7.76 -15.31 -15.13
N ARG A 244 -7.75 -15.31 -13.80
CA ARG A 244 -7.79 -16.55 -13.01
C ARG A 244 -9.15 -17.25 -13.16
N GLU A 245 -9.16 -18.56 -12.88
CA GLU A 245 -10.42 -19.28 -12.73
C GLU A 245 -11.27 -18.65 -11.60
N THR A 246 -12.58 -18.54 -11.82
CA THR A 246 -13.47 -17.76 -10.93
C THR A 246 -13.43 -18.21 -9.47
N ASN A 247 -13.22 -19.50 -9.22
CA ASN A 247 -13.15 -20.09 -7.89
C ASN A 247 -11.72 -20.15 -7.33
N PHE A 248 -10.70 -19.61 -8.00
CA PHE A 248 -9.33 -19.54 -7.51
C PHE A 248 -9.00 -18.14 -6.99
N LEU A 249 -8.27 -18.07 -5.87
CA LEU A 249 -7.61 -16.85 -5.41
C LEU A 249 -6.24 -16.72 -6.08
N SER A 250 -5.68 -15.50 -6.11
CA SER A 250 -4.27 -15.35 -6.45
C SER A 250 -3.40 -16.07 -5.41
N THR A 251 -2.19 -16.46 -5.81
CA THR A 251 -1.23 -17.07 -4.86
C THR A 251 -0.82 -16.09 -3.77
N SER A 252 -0.77 -14.78 -4.03
CA SER A 252 -0.51 -13.74 -3.01
C SER A 252 -1.60 -13.67 -1.92
N THR A 253 -2.89 -13.70 -2.29
CA THR A 253 -4.01 -13.71 -1.34
C THR A 253 -4.07 -15.04 -0.60
N ALA A 254 -3.91 -16.16 -1.32
CA ALA A 254 -3.88 -17.50 -0.72
C ALA A 254 -2.75 -17.64 0.31
N PHE A 255 -1.53 -17.22 -0.05
CA PHE A 255 -0.37 -17.25 0.83
C PHE A 255 -0.58 -16.41 2.09
N ALA A 256 -1.13 -15.20 1.96
CA ALA A 256 -1.43 -14.37 3.12
C ALA A 256 -2.47 -15.01 4.06
N LEU A 257 -3.50 -15.67 3.52
CA LEU A 257 -4.46 -16.40 4.34
C LEU A 257 -3.83 -17.60 5.06
N PHE A 258 -2.97 -18.36 4.39
CA PHE A 258 -2.22 -19.45 5.04
C PHE A 258 -1.32 -18.93 6.16
N ARG A 259 -0.60 -17.82 5.93
CA ARG A 259 0.23 -17.20 6.98
C ARG A 259 -0.57 -16.74 8.18
N LEU A 260 -1.72 -16.10 7.98
CA LEU A 260 -2.59 -15.69 9.09
C LEU A 260 -3.13 -16.89 9.87
N GLN A 261 -3.38 -18.02 9.19
CA GLN A 261 -3.76 -19.27 9.87
C GLN A 261 -2.60 -19.84 10.69
N GLU A 262 -1.41 -19.92 10.11
CA GLU A 262 -0.20 -20.40 10.80
C GLU A 262 0.16 -19.52 12.00
N GLU A 263 0.00 -18.21 11.87
CA GLU A 263 0.18 -17.26 12.95
C GLU A 263 -0.94 -17.35 14.01
N GLY A 264 -2.05 -18.06 13.72
CA GLY A 264 -3.17 -18.25 14.63
C GLY A 264 -4.09 -17.03 14.76
N ASP A 265 -4.08 -16.12 13.78
CA ASP A 265 -4.98 -14.97 13.73
C ASP A 265 -6.36 -15.35 13.16
N ILE A 266 -6.38 -16.34 12.26
CA ILE A 266 -7.61 -16.91 11.67
C ILE A 266 -7.57 -18.44 11.67
N GLN A 267 -8.69 -19.06 11.35
CA GLN A 267 -8.80 -20.46 10.97
C GLN A 267 -9.58 -20.56 9.66
N LEU A 268 -9.09 -21.36 8.72
CA LEU A 268 -9.73 -21.64 7.44
C LEU A 268 -10.47 -22.97 7.54
N GLU A 269 -11.73 -23.01 7.10
CA GLU A 269 -12.57 -24.21 7.18
C GLU A 269 -13.25 -24.57 5.87
N ARG A 270 -13.41 -25.88 5.66
CA ARG A 270 -14.22 -26.48 4.60
C ARG A 270 -15.46 -27.14 5.20
N GLN A 271 -16.62 -26.53 4.96
CA GLN A 271 -17.92 -27.07 5.35
C GLN A 271 -18.54 -27.81 4.14
N SER A 272 -19.17 -28.96 4.40
CA SER A 272 -19.51 -29.95 3.36
C SER A 272 -20.56 -29.51 2.34
N ASP A 273 -21.37 -28.49 2.65
CA ASP A 273 -22.50 -28.03 1.82
C ASP A 273 -22.38 -26.56 1.38
N SER A 274 -21.17 -26.01 1.41
CA SER A 274 -20.91 -24.60 1.06
C SER A 274 -20.06 -24.48 -0.20
N SER A 275 -20.34 -23.44 -0.99
CA SER A 275 -19.42 -23.00 -2.04
C SER A 275 -18.05 -22.69 -1.43
N PHE A 276 -16.99 -23.08 -2.13
CA PHE A 276 -15.62 -22.89 -1.67
C PHE A 276 -14.79 -22.15 -2.70
N MET A 277 -13.78 -21.45 -2.22
CA MET A 277 -12.69 -20.90 -3.02
C MET A 277 -11.47 -21.81 -2.88
N ILE A 278 -10.68 -21.84 -3.94
CA ILE A 278 -9.41 -22.56 -4.02
C ILE A 278 -8.29 -21.57 -3.73
N LEU A 279 -7.49 -21.91 -2.73
CA LEU A 279 -6.28 -21.22 -2.33
C LEU A 279 -5.10 -21.99 -2.94
N PRO A 280 -4.60 -21.60 -4.12
CA PRO A 280 -3.48 -22.29 -4.74
C PRO A 280 -2.19 -22.15 -3.92
N LYS A 281 -1.40 -23.21 -3.89
CA LYS A 281 -0.02 -23.22 -3.37
C LYS A 281 0.96 -23.12 -4.53
N ALA A 282 2.26 -23.33 -4.26
CA ALA A 282 3.32 -23.31 -5.27
C ALA A 282 2.96 -24.19 -6.47
N ASN A 283 3.23 -23.68 -7.68
CA ASN A 283 2.94 -24.35 -8.96
C ASN A 283 1.44 -24.66 -9.16
N ASN A 284 0.54 -23.82 -8.64
CA ASN A 284 -0.91 -24.03 -8.68
C ASN A 284 -1.37 -25.37 -8.08
N GLN A 285 -0.59 -25.94 -7.15
CA GLN A 285 -1.00 -27.15 -6.44
C GLN A 285 -2.21 -26.86 -5.55
N VAL A 286 -3.19 -27.77 -5.59
CA VAL A 286 -4.41 -27.70 -4.79
C VAL A 286 -4.55 -28.99 -4.00
N ASP A 287 -4.45 -28.90 -2.69
CA ASP A 287 -4.77 -29.99 -1.77
C ASP A 287 -6.12 -29.76 -1.08
N ASN A 288 -6.51 -30.67 -0.19
CA ASN A 288 -7.77 -30.56 0.54
C ASN A 288 -7.82 -29.33 1.45
N ASP A 289 -6.66 -28.88 1.96
CA ASP A 289 -6.53 -27.71 2.83
C ASP A 289 -6.65 -26.40 2.05
N GLY A 290 -6.43 -26.43 0.72
CA GLY A 290 -6.64 -25.29 -0.17
C GLY A 290 -8.10 -25.05 -0.55
N ARG A 291 -9.07 -25.88 -0.13
CA ARG A 291 -10.50 -25.72 -0.47
C ARG A 291 -11.26 -25.12 0.70
N ILE A 292 -11.42 -23.80 0.70
CA ILE A 292 -11.94 -23.06 1.86
C ILE A 292 -13.33 -22.50 1.58
N SER A 293 -14.24 -22.66 2.53
CA SER A 293 -15.60 -22.12 2.48
C SER A 293 -15.82 -21.00 3.49
N HIS A 294 -15.16 -21.06 4.65
CA HIS A 294 -15.35 -20.16 5.78
C HIS A 294 -14.00 -19.74 6.36
N ILE A 295 -13.96 -18.53 6.92
CA ILE A 295 -12.85 -18.02 7.72
C ILE A 295 -13.40 -17.64 9.09
N ILE A 296 -12.71 -18.09 10.13
CA ILE A 296 -12.99 -17.78 11.54
C ILE A 296 -11.89 -16.88 12.07
N TRP A 297 -12.25 -15.72 12.63
CA TRP A 297 -11.32 -14.83 13.31
C TRP A 297 -11.10 -15.27 14.76
N LYS A 298 -9.84 -15.33 15.20
CA LYS A 298 -9.46 -15.75 16.56
C LYS A 298 -9.50 -14.60 17.58
N GLY A 299 -9.86 -13.39 17.16
CA GLY A 299 -9.92 -12.19 18.00
C GLY A 299 -8.59 -11.44 18.05
N GLU A 300 -8.58 -10.30 18.75
CA GLU A 300 -7.33 -9.57 19.01
C GLU A 300 -6.51 -10.34 20.05
N LYS A 301 -5.25 -10.62 19.75
CA LYS A 301 -4.30 -11.12 20.76
C LYS A 301 -3.98 -9.95 21.70
N SER A 302 -4.31 -10.15 22.98
CA SER A 302 -3.98 -9.24 24.09
C SER A 302 -2.49 -9.09 24.31
#